data_AF-A0A1Y3B1D6-F1
#
_entry.id   AF-A0A1Y3B1D6-F1
#
_cell.length_a   1.000
_cell.length_b   1.000
_cell.length_c   1.000
_cell.angle_alpha   90.00
_cell.angle_beta   90.00
_cell.angle_gamma   90.00
#
_symmetry.space_group_name_H-M   'P 1'
#
loop_
_entity.id
_entity.type
_entity.pdbx_description
1 polymer ?
#
loop_
_entity_poly.entity_id
_entity_poly.type
_entity_poly.pdbx_seq_one_letter_code
_entity_poly.pdbx_strand_id
1 'polypeptide(L)'
;MEIVDEIRKAKGGSILDPEDFVADVLDDNDFVCIVLESDKQTMITGNLEVHYIPENANTEILLKNKTFEYIYLNGNQLSTDDLLNLGKGHFKIKLAPESQQKIVASRDMLEQILKENKVVYGVNTGFGKFATTLISGENLIELQYNLIRSHSAGVGNPLSPFRTRMLLALRINVLAKGYSGISLETLQQLIDAFNESCLSWVPEKGTVGASGDLAPLAHLALGLIGEGKMWSPESGWSDAKYVLESHNLKPLVLKPKEALALINGTQLITSLGAEAVEQSSFLIRQADIVAGMTLEVLKGTTRAFDPDIQKIRPHPGQAAVAKRIRAILNSAIFPSQIAESHRFCNRVQDAYTLRCCPQVHGVVYDTIDFVRKIITTEMNSATDNPLVFVERSEIISSGNFHGEYPAKALDYLAIAVHELGSMSERRIERLVNPAQSGLPAFLVKNGGLNSGFMIAHCTAAALVSENKVLCHPASVDSLSTSAGQEDHVSMGGFSARKVLQVIENVQRIIAIELLAACQAIEFLRPLRTTKPLEAVYQIVRREVMPWDKDRIMNTDINAVTDLLQQQKIWRVVKPYIDEYNDQKNFFVRPPSPTATILGKVSSLEKQLHCEHIERLKNINKLNVNDEKE
;
A
#
# COMPACT_ATOMS: atom_id res chain seq x y z
N MET A 1 -48.59 6.63 -18.49
CA MET A 1 -48.18 7.59 -17.45
C MET A 1 -47.29 6.81 -16.53
N GLU A 2 -46.01 7.19 -16.46
CA GLU A 2 -45.09 6.58 -15.50
C GLU A 2 -45.42 7.09 -14.09
N ILE A 3 -45.28 6.21 -13.11
CA ILE A 3 -45.56 6.50 -11.70
C ILE A 3 -44.24 6.88 -11.05
N VAL A 4 -44.20 8.02 -10.36
CA VAL A 4 -43.05 8.43 -9.55
C VAL A 4 -43.03 7.55 -8.31
N ASP A 5 -41.94 6.82 -8.13
CA ASP A 5 -41.73 5.93 -6.98
C ASP A 5 -41.19 6.73 -5.78
N GLU A 6 -40.20 7.59 -6.02
CA GLU A 6 -39.64 8.47 -5.00
C GLU A 6 -38.96 9.71 -5.61
N ILE A 7 -38.89 10.78 -4.82
CA ILE A 7 -38.15 11.99 -5.16
C ILE A 7 -37.06 12.18 -4.10
N ARG A 8 -35.84 12.48 -4.53
CA ARG A 8 -34.69 12.66 -3.62
C ARG A 8 -33.93 13.94 -3.94
N LYS A 9 -33.28 14.54 -2.95
CA LYS A 9 -32.27 15.58 -3.20
C LYS A 9 -31.12 14.99 -4.01
N ALA A 10 -30.72 15.64 -5.11
CA ALA A 10 -29.52 15.24 -5.86
C ALA A 10 -28.26 15.37 -4.98
N LYS A 11 -28.26 16.35 -4.09
CA LYS A 11 -27.22 16.58 -3.08
C LYS A 11 -27.63 15.94 -1.75
N GLY A 12 -26.86 14.97 -1.27
CA GLY A 12 -27.07 14.29 0.02
C GLY A 12 -28.07 13.12 0.00
N GLY A 13 -28.86 12.94 -1.07
CA GLY A 13 -29.65 11.72 -1.30
C GLY A 13 -30.87 11.52 -0.39
N SER A 14 -31.21 12.51 0.44
CA SER A 14 -32.39 12.47 1.31
C SER A 14 -33.66 12.34 0.48
N ILE A 15 -34.54 11.41 0.88
CA ILE A 15 -35.88 11.27 0.31
C ILE A 15 -36.67 12.51 0.72
N LEU A 16 -37.33 13.13 -0.26
CA LEU A 16 -38.24 14.25 -0.06
C LEU A 16 -39.65 13.68 0.04
N ASP A 17 -40.36 14.07 1.10
CA ASP A 17 -41.76 13.70 1.23
C ASP A 17 -42.59 14.54 0.24
N PRO A 18 -43.56 13.96 -0.47
CA PRO A 18 -44.43 14.72 -1.38
C PRO A 18 -45.15 15.91 -0.72
N GLU A 19 -45.32 15.88 0.61
CA GLU A 19 -45.95 16.96 1.37
C GLU A 19 -44.96 18.04 1.85
N ASP A 20 -43.65 17.87 1.63
CA ASP A 20 -42.64 18.86 1.99
C ASP A 20 -42.74 20.12 1.12
N PHE A 21 -42.69 21.30 1.74
CA PHE A 21 -42.58 22.54 1.00
C PHE A 21 -41.16 22.69 0.43
N VAL A 22 -41.08 22.89 -0.89
CA VAL A 22 -39.82 23.08 -1.64
C VAL A 22 -38.85 24.03 -0.95
N ALA A 23 -39.33 25.16 -0.42
CA ALA A 23 -38.51 26.18 0.23
C ALA A 23 -37.87 25.74 1.56
N ASP A 24 -38.41 24.69 2.19
CA ASP A 24 -37.93 24.19 3.48
C ASP A 24 -36.92 23.04 3.32
N VAL A 25 -36.92 22.38 2.15
CA VAL A 25 -36.12 21.17 1.90
C VAL A 25 -35.08 21.31 0.78
N LEU A 26 -35.17 22.34 -0.07
CA LEU A 26 -34.22 22.62 -1.14
C LEU A 26 -33.57 24.01 -0.98
N ASP A 27 -32.24 24.06 -1.12
CA ASP A 27 -31.48 25.31 -1.18
C ASP A 27 -31.49 25.89 -2.62
N ASP A 28 -31.13 27.16 -2.78
CA ASP A 28 -31.00 27.79 -4.10
C ASP A 28 -29.98 27.02 -4.99
N ASN A 29 -30.45 26.57 -6.16
CA ASN A 29 -29.75 25.71 -7.12
C ASN A 29 -29.61 24.23 -6.72
N ASP A 30 -30.39 23.74 -5.75
CA ASP A 30 -30.54 22.29 -5.56
C ASP A 30 -31.32 21.66 -6.73
N PHE A 31 -30.90 20.47 -7.12
CA PHE A 31 -31.62 19.62 -8.07
C PHE A 31 -32.31 18.47 -7.32
N VAL A 32 -33.41 17.96 -7.89
CA VAL A 32 -34.09 16.75 -7.41
C VAL A 32 -33.96 15.62 -8.42
N CYS A 33 -33.71 14.42 -7.91
CA CYS A 33 -33.78 13.18 -8.67
C CYS A 33 -35.18 12.60 -8.51
N ILE A 34 -35.87 12.37 -9.63
CA ILE A 34 -37.16 11.69 -9.67
C ILE A 34 -36.88 10.25 -10.12
N VAL A 35 -37.21 9.28 -9.27
CA VAL A 35 -37.10 7.85 -9.58
C VAL A 35 -38.49 7.36 -9.99
N LEU A 36 -38.58 6.71 -11.14
CA LEU A 36 -39.84 6.18 -11.67
C LEU A 36 -39.97 4.70 -11.30
N GLU A 37 -41.20 4.18 -11.19
CA GLU A 37 -41.43 2.75 -10.95
C GLU A 37 -40.81 1.87 -12.05
N SER A 38 -40.68 2.37 -13.28
CA SER A 38 -40.00 1.70 -14.39
C SER A 38 -38.48 1.59 -14.20
N ASP A 39 -37.88 2.40 -13.33
CA ASP A 39 -36.44 2.36 -13.00
C ASP A 39 -36.11 1.21 -12.03
N LYS A 40 -37.12 0.60 -11.38
CA LYS A 40 -36.93 -0.60 -10.56
C LYS A 40 -36.68 -1.82 -11.46
N GLN A 41 -35.42 -2.25 -11.55
CA GLN A 41 -35.09 -3.57 -12.09
C GLN A 41 -35.84 -4.66 -11.31
N THR A 42 -36.62 -5.48 -12.02
CA THR A 42 -37.27 -6.68 -11.49
C THR A 42 -36.21 -7.67 -11.00
N MET A 43 -35.98 -7.71 -9.68
CA MET A 43 -35.09 -8.68 -9.05
C MET A 43 -35.75 -10.07 -8.98
N ILE A 44 -35.12 -11.06 -9.63
CA ILE A 44 -35.14 -12.45 -9.13
C ILE A 44 -33.92 -12.62 -8.22
N THR A 45 -34.21 -12.49 -6.94
CA THR A 45 -33.55 -13.01 -5.73
C THR A 45 -32.08 -13.46 -5.78
N GLY A 46 -31.27 -12.70 -5.04
CA GLY A 46 -30.18 -13.19 -4.21
C GLY A 46 -29.88 -12.11 -3.17
N ASN A 47 -30.08 -12.40 -1.87
CA ASN A 47 -29.87 -11.46 -0.77
C ASN A 47 -28.45 -10.86 -0.82
N LEU A 48 -28.34 -9.66 -1.37
CA LEU A 48 -27.23 -8.75 -1.10
C LEU A 48 -27.71 -7.80 -0.01
N GLU A 49 -27.75 -8.30 1.23
CA GLU A 49 -27.55 -7.38 2.35
C GLU A 49 -26.15 -6.79 2.17
N VAL A 50 -26.12 -5.58 1.61
CA VAL A 50 -24.92 -4.77 1.58
C VAL A 50 -24.59 -4.46 3.03
N HIS A 51 -23.61 -5.18 3.59
CA HIS A 51 -23.04 -4.82 4.87
C HIS A 51 -22.53 -3.39 4.78
N TYR A 52 -23.12 -2.50 5.58
CA TYR A 52 -22.55 -1.20 5.90
C TYR A 52 -21.16 -1.45 6.47
N ILE A 53 -20.12 -1.13 5.69
CA ILE A 53 -18.75 -1.05 6.18
C ILE A 53 -18.70 0.27 6.96
N PRO A 54 -18.52 0.25 8.29
CA PRO A 54 -18.37 1.47 9.05
C PRO A 54 -17.19 2.26 8.48
N GLU A 55 -17.37 3.58 8.33
CA GLU A 55 -16.29 4.52 8.09
C GLU A 55 -15.21 4.38 9.17
N ASN A 56 -14.22 3.52 8.90
CA ASN A 56 -12.89 3.64 9.48
C ASN A 56 -11.99 4.16 8.38
N ALA A 57 -12.14 5.43 8.07
CA ALA A 57 -11.19 6.16 7.28
C ALA A 57 -10.92 7.48 7.99
N ASN A 58 -9.65 7.88 7.98
CA ASN A 58 -9.20 9.21 8.33
C ASN A 58 -9.84 10.24 7.38
N THR A 59 -11.11 10.60 7.61
CA THR A 59 -11.85 11.60 6.83
C THR A 59 -11.47 13.03 7.26
N GLU A 60 -10.53 13.20 8.20
CA GLU A 60 -9.96 14.50 8.49
C GLU A 60 -8.92 14.88 7.42
N ILE A 61 -9.18 16.02 6.76
CA ILE A 61 -8.32 16.81 5.86
C ILE A 61 -8.52 16.56 4.35
N LEU A 62 -9.75 16.73 3.87
CA LEU A 62 -10.05 17.10 2.49
C LEU A 62 -11.32 17.98 2.56
N LEU A 63 -11.27 19.30 2.65
CA LEU A 63 -11.13 20.22 1.52
C LEU A 63 -11.54 21.59 2.07
N LYS A 64 -10.61 22.51 2.28
CA LYS A 64 -10.85 23.96 2.27
C LYS A 64 -9.49 24.65 2.35
N ASN A 65 -9.09 25.28 1.24
CA ASN A 65 -7.87 26.08 1.05
C ASN A 65 -6.55 25.32 0.82
N LYS A 66 -6.50 24.35 -0.11
CA LYS A 66 -5.21 23.87 -0.65
C LYS A 66 -4.95 24.49 -2.02
N THR A 67 -3.82 25.17 -2.17
CA THR A 67 -3.17 25.33 -3.47
C THR A 67 -2.79 23.93 -3.95
N PHE A 68 -3.46 23.42 -4.99
CA PHE A 68 -3.13 22.10 -5.53
C PHE A 68 -1.81 22.18 -6.27
N GLU A 69 -0.85 21.35 -5.87
CA GLU A 69 0.33 21.09 -6.66
C GLU A 69 -0.06 20.19 -7.86
N TYR A 70 0.53 20.48 -9.02
CA TYR A 70 0.30 19.70 -10.23
C TYR A 70 1.50 18.77 -10.48
N ILE A 71 1.21 17.53 -10.88
CA ILE A 71 2.19 16.64 -11.48
C ILE A 71 1.95 16.55 -12.99
N TYR A 72 3.04 16.62 -13.76
CA TYR A 72 2.99 16.47 -15.21
C TYR A 72 3.21 15.00 -15.58
N LEU A 73 2.22 14.39 -16.25
CA LEU A 73 2.34 13.04 -16.75
C LEU A 73 2.84 13.05 -18.20
N ASN A 74 3.88 12.26 -18.45
CA ASN A 74 4.49 12.08 -19.77
C ASN A 74 4.67 10.61 -20.18
N GLY A 75 4.22 9.67 -19.35
CA GLY A 75 4.33 8.22 -19.60
C GLY A 75 5.73 7.63 -19.37
N ASN A 76 6.66 8.34 -18.72
CA ASN A 76 8.06 7.90 -18.60
C ASN A 76 8.67 8.04 -17.20
N GLN A 77 8.16 8.95 -16.36
CA GLN A 77 8.87 9.40 -15.15
C GLN A 77 8.06 9.27 -13.86
N LEU A 78 6.89 8.62 -13.89
CA LEU A 78 6.06 8.50 -12.71
C LEU A 78 6.69 7.52 -11.71
N SER A 79 6.97 7.97 -10.49
CA SER A 79 7.45 7.09 -9.42
C SER A 79 6.29 6.43 -8.67
N THR A 80 6.61 5.37 -7.93
CA THR A 80 5.66 4.67 -7.05
C THR A 80 5.10 5.58 -5.96
N ASP A 81 5.93 6.44 -5.35
CA ASP A 81 5.48 7.43 -4.36
C ASP A 81 4.58 8.51 -4.97
N ASP A 82 4.90 9.00 -6.18
CA ASP A 82 4.03 9.94 -6.90
C ASP A 82 2.64 9.36 -7.11
N LEU A 83 2.56 8.08 -7.49
CA LEU A 83 1.28 7.39 -7.68
C LEU A 83 0.48 7.29 -6.37
N LEU A 84 1.13 6.98 -5.24
CA LEU A 84 0.46 6.99 -3.94
C LEU A 84 -0.05 8.38 -3.56
N ASN A 85 0.73 9.42 -3.83
CA ASN A 85 0.34 10.80 -3.55
C ASN A 85 -0.82 11.25 -4.46
N LEU A 86 -0.84 10.80 -5.72
CA LEU A 86 -2.00 10.94 -6.61
C LEU A 86 -3.23 10.22 -6.05
N GLY A 87 -3.07 8.99 -5.55
CA GLY A 87 -4.13 8.24 -4.88
C GLY A 87 -4.70 8.96 -3.65
N LYS A 88 -3.85 9.60 -2.84
CA LYS A 88 -4.23 10.38 -1.65
C LYS A 88 -4.89 11.73 -1.98
N GLY A 89 -4.94 12.13 -3.25
CA GLY A 89 -5.47 13.44 -3.65
C GLY A 89 -4.54 14.61 -3.33
N HIS A 90 -3.23 14.36 -3.17
CA HIS A 90 -2.25 15.43 -2.94
C HIS A 90 -1.92 16.23 -4.20
N PHE A 91 -2.06 15.61 -5.38
CA PHE A 91 -1.75 16.23 -6.67
C PHE A 91 -2.95 16.21 -7.62
N LYS A 92 -3.04 17.27 -8.44
CA LYS A 92 -3.81 17.26 -9.70
C LYS A 92 -2.87 16.88 -10.86
N ILE A 93 -3.43 16.35 -11.94
CA ILE A 93 -2.68 15.96 -13.15
C ILE A 93 -2.74 17.08 -14.19
N LYS A 94 -1.62 17.31 -14.86
CA LYS A 94 -1.53 17.97 -16.16
C LYS A 94 -0.80 17.05 -17.15
N LEU A 95 -1.15 17.16 -18.42
CA LEU A 95 -0.44 16.47 -19.49
C LEU A 95 0.80 17.27 -19.90
N ALA A 96 1.93 16.58 -20.09
CA ALA A 96 3.14 17.23 -20.57
C ALA A 96 3.00 17.70 -22.04
N PRO A 97 3.50 18.89 -22.43
CA PRO A 97 3.37 19.40 -23.79
C PRO A 97 3.93 18.46 -24.87
N GLU A 98 5.04 17.78 -24.60
CA GLU A 98 5.64 16.81 -25.51
C GLU A 98 4.77 15.56 -25.70
N SER A 99 3.98 15.19 -24.69
CA SER A 99 3.03 14.08 -24.78
C SER A 99 1.85 14.44 -25.67
N GLN A 100 1.35 15.69 -25.59
CA GLN A 100 0.26 16.16 -26.45
C GLN A 100 0.61 15.99 -27.94
N GLN A 101 1.84 16.37 -28.33
CA GLN A 101 2.31 16.23 -29.71
C GLN A 101 2.32 14.77 -30.18
N LYS A 102 2.81 13.85 -29.33
CA LYS A 102 2.85 12.41 -29.64
C LYS A 102 1.46 11.80 -29.76
N ILE A 103 0.53 12.19 -28.89
CA ILE A 103 -0.86 11.72 -28.91
C ILE A 103 -1.55 12.17 -30.20
N VAL A 104 -1.44 13.45 -30.55
CA VAL A 104 -2.03 13.99 -31.78
C VAL A 104 -1.47 13.27 -33.00
N ALA A 105 -0.15 13.12 -33.11
CA ALA A 105 0.47 12.43 -34.23
C ALA A 105 0.04 10.95 -34.33
N SER A 106 -0.06 10.25 -33.19
CA SER A 106 -0.56 8.87 -33.14
C SER A 106 -2.02 8.77 -33.58
N ARG A 107 -2.85 9.74 -33.18
CA ARG A 107 -4.26 9.80 -33.58
C ARG A 107 -4.42 10.10 -35.08
N ASP A 108 -3.69 11.08 -35.59
CA ASP A 108 -3.74 11.48 -37.01
C ASP A 108 -3.38 10.30 -37.93
N MET A 109 -2.33 9.55 -37.57
CA MET A 109 -1.93 8.35 -38.29
C MET A 109 -3.02 7.28 -38.29
N LEU A 110 -3.67 7.04 -37.15
CA LEU A 110 -4.77 6.08 -37.05
C LEU A 110 -5.95 6.47 -37.95
N GLU A 111 -6.29 7.77 -37.97
CA GLU A 111 -7.36 8.30 -38.82
C GLU A 111 -7.02 8.23 -40.31
N GLN A 112 -5.76 8.43 -40.69
CA GLN A 112 -5.30 8.25 -42.06
C GLN A 112 -5.47 6.79 -42.50
N ILE A 113 -5.04 5.82 -41.68
CA ILE A 113 -5.17 4.40 -41.98
C ILE A 113 -6.63 3.97 -42.14
N LEU A 114 -7.53 4.52 -41.33
CA LEU A 114 -8.97 4.28 -41.45
C LEU A 114 -9.54 4.85 -42.76
N LYS A 115 -9.11 6.05 -43.18
CA LYS A 115 -9.50 6.63 -44.47
C LYS A 115 -9.02 5.79 -45.66
N GLU A 116 -7.88 5.11 -45.52
CA GLU A 116 -7.31 4.21 -46.53
C GLU A 116 -7.96 2.81 -46.55
N ASN A 117 -8.98 2.54 -45.72
CA ASN A 117 -9.67 1.24 -45.60
C ASN A 117 -8.74 0.05 -45.33
N LYS A 118 -7.59 0.27 -44.68
CA LYS A 118 -6.68 -0.81 -44.27
C LYS A 118 -7.25 -1.56 -43.06
N VAL A 119 -7.10 -2.88 -43.04
CA VAL A 119 -7.57 -3.72 -41.92
C VAL A 119 -6.58 -3.65 -40.76
N VAL A 120 -7.07 -3.28 -39.58
CA VAL A 120 -6.26 -3.15 -38.35
C VAL A 120 -7.01 -3.73 -37.16
N TYR A 121 -6.33 -4.64 -36.45
CA TYR A 121 -6.85 -5.31 -35.26
C TYR A 121 -7.39 -4.33 -34.22
N GLY A 122 -8.62 -4.54 -33.76
CA GLY A 122 -9.25 -3.76 -32.69
C GLY A 122 -9.58 -2.31 -33.06
N VAL A 123 -9.39 -1.95 -34.33
CA VAL A 123 -9.77 -0.63 -34.89
C VAL A 123 -10.97 -0.77 -35.82
N ASN A 124 -10.88 -1.64 -36.83
CA ASN A 124 -11.99 -1.96 -37.75
C ASN A 124 -12.26 -3.47 -37.87
N THR A 125 -11.78 -4.24 -36.89
CA THR A 125 -12.11 -5.66 -36.70
C THR A 125 -12.74 -5.90 -35.33
N GLY A 126 -13.30 -7.09 -35.12
CA GLY A 126 -13.65 -7.57 -33.77
C GLY A 126 -12.43 -7.82 -32.87
N PHE A 127 -12.69 -8.28 -31.64
CA PHE A 127 -11.68 -8.50 -30.59
C PHE A 127 -11.51 -9.99 -30.27
N GLY A 128 -10.35 -10.37 -29.71
CA GLY A 128 -10.04 -11.75 -29.32
C GLY A 128 -10.28 -12.75 -30.47
N LYS A 129 -11.17 -13.73 -30.26
CA LYS A 129 -11.53 -14.73 -31.28
C LYS A 129 -12.14 -14.13 -32.56
N PHE A 130 -12.72 -12.94 -32.47
CA PHE A 130 -13.35 -12.23 -33.60
C PHE A 130 -12.39 -11.29 -34.33
N ALA A 131 -11.07 -11.41 -34.12
CA ALA A 131 -10.05 -10.57 -34.76
C ALA A 131 -10.09 -10.54 -36.30
N THR A 132 -10.66 -11.57 -36.93
CA THR A 132 -10.78 -11.67 -38.41
C THR A 132 -12.12 -11.14 -38.96
N THR A 133 -13.03 -10.69 -38.10
CA THR A 133 -14.33 -10.15 -38.51
C THR A 133 -14.21 -8.67 -38.79
N LEU A 134 -14.38 -8.25 -40.05
CA LEU A 134 -14.38 -6.84 -40.44
C LEU A 134 -15.67 -6.15 -39.97
N ILE A 135 -15.56 -4.94 -39.43
CA ILE A 135 -16.67 -4.11 -38.98
C ILE A 135 -16.84 -2.92 -39.93
N SER A 136 -18.06 -2.67 -40.39
CA SER A 136 -18.38 -1.51 -41.24
C SER A 136 -18.17 -0.19 -40.47
N GLY A 137 -17.84 0.88 -41.20
CA GLY A 137 -17.58 2.21 -40.62
C GLY A 137 -18.71 2.71 -39.70
N GLU A 138 -19.97 2.45 -40.07
CA GLU A 138 -21.17 2.86 -39.33
C GLU A 138 -21.27 2.19 -37.95
N ASN A 139 -20.75 0.97 -37.82
CA ASN A 139 -20.82 0.18 -36.58
C ASN A 139 -19.60 0.39 -35.67
N LEU A 140 -18.57 1.12 -36.12
CA LEU A 140 -17.31 1.26 -35.35
C LEU A 140 -17.49 1.98 -34.02
N ILE A 141 -18.43 2.93 -33.94
CA ILE A 141 -18.74 3.65 -32.71
C ILE A 141 -19.46 2.71 -31.74
N GLU A 142 -20.51 2.04 -32.20
CA GLU A 142 -21.26 1.08 -31.38
C GLU A 142 -20.37 -0.04 -30.84
N LEU A 143 -19.42 -0.51 -31.65
CA LEU A 143 -18.40 -1.48 -31.25
C LEU A 143 -17.61 -1.02 -30.01
N GLN A 144 -17.26 0.27 -29.89
CA GLN A 144 -16.52 0.79 -28.74
C GLN A 144 -17.35 0.69 -27.44
N TYR A 145 -18.62 1.10 -27.50
CA TYR A 145 -19.54 1.02 -26.35
C TYR A 145 -19.84 -0.43 -25.96
N ASN A 146 -20.13 -1.29 -26.94
CA ASN A 146 -20.38 -2.70 -26.70
C ASN A 146 -19.16 -3.41 -26.11
N LEU A 147 -17.95 -3.00 -26.49
CA LEU A 147 -16.72 -3.50 -25.87
C LEU A 147 -16.67 -3.18 -24.37
N ILE A 148 -16.85 -1.91 -23.98
CA ILE A 148 -16.83 -1.50 -22.57
C ILE A 148 -17.91 -2.24 -21.77
N ARG A 149 -19.15 -2.26 -22.28
CA ARG A 149 -20.28 -2.90 -21.58
C ARG A 149 -20.07 -4.39 -21.38
N SER A 150 -19.72 -5.11 -22.46
CA SER A 150 -19.51 -6.57 -22.39
C SER A 150 -18.33 -6.97 -21.53
N HIS A 151 -17.28 -6.14 -21.47
CA HIS A 151 -16.07 -6.44 -20.69
C HIS A 151 -16.19 -5.99 -19.23
N SER A 152 -17.20 -5.18 -18.88
CA SER A 152 -17.51 -4.79 -17.49
C SER A 152 -18.14 -5.93 -16.69
N ALA A 153 -17.44 -7.07 -16.64
CA ALA A 153 -17.87 -8.33 -16.02
C ALA A 153 -17.12 -8.65 -14.71
N GLY A 154 -16.41 -7.67 -14.14
CA GLY A 154 -15.73 -7.82 -12.85
C GLY A 154 -16.71 -7.94 -11.67
N VAL A 155 -16.24 -8.53 -10.56
CA VAL A 155 -17.04 -8.84 -9.37
C VAL A 155 -16.28 -8.60 -8.06
N GLY A 156 -16.99 -8.62 -6.95
CA GLY A 156 -16.43 -8.42 -5.61
C GLY A 156 -16.57 -6.98 -5.11
N ASN A 157 -15.82 -6.66 -4.06
CA ASN A 157 -15.85 -5.32 -3.48
C ASN A 157 -15.28 -4.28 -4.46
N PRO A 158 -15.79 -3.04 -4.43
CA PRO A 158 -15.15 -1.97 -5.18
C PRO A 158 -13.76 -1.67 -4.63
N LEU A 159 -12.86 -1.26 -5.53
CA LEU A 159 -11.66 -0.54 -5.15
C LEU A 159 -12.04 0.70 -4.32
N SER A 160 -11.22 1.00 -3.32
CA SER A 160 -11.35 2.25 -2.57
C SER A 160 -11.11 3.46 -3.50
N PRO A 161 -11.67 4.65 -3.19
CA PRO A 161 -11.38 5.88 -3.95
C PRO A 161 -9.88 6.12 -4.14
N PHE A 162 -9.08 5.81 -3.11
CA PHE A 162 -7.61 5.86 -3.17
C PHE A 162 -7.04 4.97 -4.29
N ARG A 163 -7.45 3.69 -4.36
CA ARG A 163 -7.00 2.74 -5.39
C ARG A 163 -7.55 3.06 -6.77
N THR A 164 -8.80 3.52 -6.88
CA THR A 164 -9.39 3.94 -8.16
C THR A 164 -8.68 5.17 -8.73
N ARG A 165 -8.29 6.14 -7.89
CA ARG A 165 -7.43 7.26 -8.32
C ARG A 165 -6.09 6.77 -8.88
N MET A 166 -5.42 5.84 -8.19
CA MET A 166 -4.17 5.28 -8.69
C MET A 166 -4.35 4.58 -10.04
N LEU A 167 -5.41 3.78 -10.18
CA LEU A 167 -5.74 3.10 -11.43
C LEU A 167 -5.94 4.09 -12.59
N LEU A 168 -6.76 5.13 -12.36
CA LEU A 168 -7.03 6.16 -13.37
C LEU A 168 -5.76 6.96 -13.72
N ALA A 169 -4.95 7.33 -12.74
CA ALA A 169 -3.68 8.01 -12.96
C ALA A 169 -2.72 7.18 -13.82
N LEU A 170 -2.60 5.87 -13.59
CA LEU A 170 -1.78 5.00 -14.43
C LEU A 170 -2.32 4.88 -15.84
N ARG A 171 -3.65 4.80 -15.99
CA ARG A 171 -4.26 4.76 -17.33
C ARG A 171 -3.94 6.02 -18.11
N ILE A 172 -4.05 7.20 -17.47
CA ILE A 172 -3.64 8.48 -18.04
C ILE A 172 -2.14 8.47 -18.41
N ASN A 173 -1.27 8.00 -17.50
CA ASN A 173 0.18 7.97 -17.73
C ASN A 173 0.56 7.11 -18.94
N VAL A 174 -0.04 5.92 -19.09
CA VAL A 174 0.23 5.04 -20.23
C VAL A 174 -0.24 5.66 -21.54
N LEU A 175 -1.42 6.27 -21.55
CA LEU A 175 -1.95 6.97 -22.73
C LEU A 175 -1.12 8.20 -23.10
N ALA A 176 -0.57 8.91 -22.10
CA ALA A 176 0.33 10.05 -22.28
C ALA A 176 1.63 9.70 -23.02
N LYS A 177 1.99 8.41 -23.11
CA LYS A 177 3.18 7.97 -23.84
C LYS A 177 3.03 8.11 -25.36
N GLY A 178 1.80 8.16 -25.87
CA GLY A 178 1.50 8.48 -27.27
C GLY A 178 1.57 7.31 -28.26
N TYR A 179 1.44 6.07 -27.79
CA TYR A 179 1.45 4.86 -28.65
C TYR A 179 0.07 4.20 -28.82
N SER A 180 -0.98 4.81 -28.26
CA SER A 180 -2.31 4.21 -28.14
C SER A 180 -3.32 4.62 -29.20
N GLY A 181 -3.06 5.67 -29.99
CA GLY A 181 -4.05 6.19 -30.96
C GLY A 181 -5.32 6.78 -30.33
N ILE A 182 -5.29 7.09 -29.03
CA ILE A 182 -6.36 7.83 -28.34
C ILE A 182 -6.36 9.29 -28.77
N SER A 183 -7.52 9.94 -28.79
CA SER A 183 -7.58 11.38 -29.04
C SER A 183 -7.18 12.20 -27.80
N LEU A 184 -6.61 13.38 -28.04
CA LEU A 184 -6.23 14.32 -26.98
C LEU A 184 -7.44 14.76 -26.15
N GLU A 185 -8.59 14.94 -26.79
CA GLU A 185 -9.87 15.28 -26.15
C GLU A 185 -10.28 14.23 -25.10
N THR A 186 -10.32 12.96 -25.49
CA THR A 186 -10.67 11.86 -24.57
C THR A 186 -9.69 11.79 -23.39
N LEU A 187 -8.39 11.92 -23.64
CA LEU A 187 -7.40 11.92 -22.55
C LEU A 187 -7.56 13.14 -21.61
N GLN A 188 -7.91 14.31 -22.14
CA GLN A 188 -8.18 15.49 -21.32
C GLN A 188 -9.40 15.27 -20.42
N GLN A 189 -10.47 14.66 -20.93
CA GLN A 189 -11.64 14.32 -20.11
C GLN A 189 -11.31 13.35 -18.97
N LEU A 190 -10.41 12.37 -19.18
CA LEU A 190 -9.90 11.51 -18.11
C LEU A 190 -9.17 12.31 -17.02
N ILE A 191 -8.34 13.27 -17.44
CA ILE A 191 -7.59 14.16 -16.53
C ILE A 191 -8.56 15.04 -15.73
N ASP A 192 -9.60 15.57 -16.37
CA ASP A 192 -10.60 16.42 -15.73
C ASP A 192 -11.40 15.62 -14.68
N ALA A 193 -11.85 14.40 -15.02
CA ALA A 193 -12.51 13.50 -14.07
C ALA A 193 -11.59 13.14 -12.89
N PHE A 194 -10.30 12.86 -13.14
CA PHE A 194 -9.34 12.61 -12.07
C PHE A 194 -9.16 13.83 -11.14
N ASN A 195 -9.07 15.02 -11.72
CA ASN A 195 -8.84 16.27 -11.00
C ASN A 195 -10.04 16.68 -10.12
N GLU A 196 -11.24 16.32 -10.53
CA GLU A 196 -12.48 16.52 -9.76
C GLU A 196 -12.84 15.33 -8.87
N SER A 197 -12.00 14.27 -8.86
CA SER A 197 -12.21 13.05 -8.08
C SER A 197 -13.53 12.34 -8.41
N CYS A 198 -13.93 12.36 -9.69
CA CYS A 198 -15.01 11.57 -10.23
C CYS A 198 -14.47 10.18 -10.61
N LEU A 199 -14.73 9.17 -9.78
CA LEU A 199 -14.06 7.88 -9.80
C LEU A 199 -15.03 6.73 -10.04
N SER A 200 -14.89 6.03 -11.16
CA SER A 200 -15.78 4.92 -11.51
C SER A 200 -15.78 3.82 -10.44
N TRP A 201 -16.91 3.12 -10.33
CA TRP A 201 -16.99 1.89 -9.53
C TRP A 201 -16.22 0.79 -10.23
N VAL A 202 -15.16 0.29 -9.60
CA VAL A 202 -14.28 -0.74 -10.17
C VAL A 202 -14.21 -1.92 -9.22
N PRO A 203 -14.71 -3.11 -9.60
CA PRO A 203 -14.61 -4.32 -8.78
C PRO A 203 -13.18 -4.85 -8.75
N GLU A 204 -12.77 -5.41 -7.60
CA GLU A 204 -11.39 -5.90 -7.42
C GLU A 204 -11.07 -7.25 -8.09
N LYS A 205 -12.08 -8.02 -8.57
CA LYS A 205 -11.88 -9.34 -9.20
C LYS A 205 -12.41 -9.37 -10.64
N GLY A 206 -11.80 -10.21 -11.47
CA GLY A 206 -12.23 -10.45 -12.86
C GLY A 206 -11.10 -10.39 -13.89
N THR A 207 -9.93 -9.85 -13.53
CA THR A 207 -8.75 -9.89 -14.41
C THR A 207 -8.00 -11.22 -14.28
N VAL A 208 -7.55 -11.74 -15.41
CA VAL A 208 -6.56 -12.83 -15.52
C VAL A 208 -5.16 -12.32 -15.89
N GLY A 209 -5.01 -11.02 -16.13
CA GLY A 209 -3.74 -10.40 -16.54
C GLY A 209 -3.20 -10.92 -17.88
N ALA A 210 -4.10 -11.20 -18.83
CA ALA A 210 -3.83 -11.73 -20.17
C ALA A 210 -3.70 -10.59 -21.17
N SER A 211 -4.79 -10.20 -21.84
CA SER A 211 -4.94 -8.96 -22.63
C SER A 211 -5.07 -7.71 -21.74
N GLY A 212 -4.30 -7.67 -20.64
CA GLY A 212 -4.40 -6.67 -19.59
C GLY A 212 -5.54 -6.92 -18.60
N ASP A 213 -5.80 -5.90 -17.77
CA ASP A 213 -6.80 -5.85 -16.72
C ASP A 213 -8.17 -5.48 -17.27
N LEU A 214 -8.62 -6.22 -18.30
CA LEU A 214 -9.79 -5.90 -19.11
C LEU A 214 -11.03 -5.57 -18.28
N ALA A 215 -11.45 -6.48 -17.39
CA ALA A 215 -12.69 -6.26 -16.64
C ALA A 215 -12.63 -5.06 -15.68
N PRO A 216 -11.59 -4.92 -14.83
CA PRO A 216 -11.41 -3.72 -14.02
C PRO A 216 -11.32 -2.41 -14.82
N LEU A 217 -10.59 -2.41 -15.93
CA LEU A 217 -10.44 -1.20 -16.75
C LEU A 217 -11.67 -0.90 -17.59
N ALA A 218 -12.46 -1.91 -17.96
CA ALA A 218 -13.78 -1.72 -18.57
C ALA A 218 -14.74 -1.06 -17.57
N HIS A 219 -14.77 -1.49 -16.32
CA HIS A 219 -15.53 -0.82 -15.26
C HIS A 219 -15.04 0.62 -15.01
N LEU A 220 -13.72 0.86 -15.10
CA LEU A 220 -13.18 2.22 -15.05
C LEU A 220 -13.73 3.08 -16.19
N ALA A 221 -13.72 2.55 -17.42
CA ALA A 221 -14.23 3.26 -18.60
C ALA A 221 -15.77 3.39 -18.59
N LEU A 222 -16.49 2.43 -18.01
CA LEU A 222 -17.95 2.42 -17.91
C LEU A 222 -18.47 3.66 -17.19
N GLY A 223 -17.90 3.99 -16.02
CA GLY A 223 -18.24 5.23 -15.31
C GLY A 223 -17.93 6.49 -16.13
N LEU A 224 -16.81 6.49 -16.88
CA LEU A 224 -16.41 7.65 -17.69
C LEU A 224 -17.30 7.88 -18.92
N ILE A 225 -17.93 6.82 -19.46
CA ILE A 225 -18.98 6.95 -20.48
C ILE A 225 -20.36 7.28 -19.87
N GLY A 226 -20.44 7.55 -18.57
CA GLY A 226 -21.67 7.91 -17.87
C GLY A 226 -22.57 6.72 -17.54
N GLU A 227 -22.05 5.50 -17.53
CA GLU A 227 -22.80 4.28 -17.20
C GLU A 227 -22.31 3.67 -15.88
N GLY A 228 -23.20 3.00 -15.15
CA GLY A 228 -22.87 2.37 -13.87
C GLY A 228 -22.74 3.38 -12.73
N LYS A 229 -21.86 3.11 -11.77
CA LYS A 229 -21.69 3.94 -10.57
C LYS A 229 -20.38 4.70 -10.60
N MET A 230 -20.37 5.87 -9.99
CA MET A 230 -19.20 6.70 -9.79
C MET A 230 -19.22 7.30 -8.38
N TRP A 231 -18.03 7.49 -7.82
CA TRP A 231 -17.82 8.15 -6.54
C TRP A 231 -17.35 9.58 -6.77
N SER A 232 -17.83 10.51 -5.95
CA SER A 232 -17.20 11.82 -5.76
C SER A 232 -17.18 12.19 -4.27
N PRO A 233 -16.34 13.16 -3.85
CA PRO A 233 -16.39 13.69 -2.48
C PRO A 233 -17.76 14.28 -2.11
N GLU A 234 -18.53 14.75 -3.09
CA GLU A 234 -19.80 15.47 -2.89
C GLU A 234 -21.00 14.51 -2.81
N SER A 235 -21.00 13.46 -3.65
CA SER A 235 -22.13 12.54 -3.80
C SER A 235 -21.94 11.19 -3.11
N GLY A 236 -20.71 10.83 -2.72
CA GLY A 236 -20.38 9.42 -2.48
C GLY A 236 -20.64 8.58 -3.75
N TRP A 237 -20.98 7.30 -3.58
CA TRP A 237 -21.34 6.42 -4.70
C TRP A 237 -22.73 6.74 -5.24
N SER A 238 -22.82 7.20 -6.48
CA SER A 238 -24.07 7.50 -7.19
C SER A 238 -24.00 7.07 -8.66
N ASP A 239 -25.06 7.31 -9.43
CA ASP A 239 -25.08 7.07 -10.88
C ASP A 239 -24.03 7.92 -11.60
N ALA A 240 -23.26 7.29 -12.48
CA ALA A 240 -22.09 7.92 -13.10
C ALA A 240 -22.44 9.16 -13.94
N LYS A 241 -23.59 9.17 -14.62
CA LYS A 241 -24.02 10.31 -15.43
C LYS A 241 -24.24 11.54 -14.55
N TYR A 242 -24.96 11.38 -13.45
CA TYR A 242 -25.27 12.50 -12.55
C TYR A 242 -24.03 13.01 -11.82
N VAL A 243 -23.09 12.13 -11.46
CA VAL A 243 -21.81 12.55 -10.87
C VAL A 243 -20.99 13.38 -11.88
N LEU A 244 -20.93 12.97 -13.14
CA LEU A 244 -20.24 13.77 -14.15
C LEU A 244 -20.91 15.14 -14.34
N GLU A 245 -22.24 15.17 -14.49
CA GLU A 245 -23.02 16.39 -14.69
C GLU A 245 -22.88 17.37 -13.50
N SER A 246 -22.90 16.89 -12.26
CA SER A 246 -22.76 17.73 -11.06
C SER A 246 -21.39 18.43 -10.98
N HIS A 247 -20.36 17.84 -11.60
CA HIS A 247 -19.01 18.40 -11.70
C HIS A 247 -18.76 19.16 -13.01
N ASN A 248 -19.81 19.46 -13.79
CA ASN A 248 -19.73 20.09 -15.12
C ASN A 248 -18.89 19.29 -16.14
N LEU A 249 -18.78 17.99 -15.94
CA LEU A 249 -18.14 17.06 -16.85
C LEU A 249 -19.19 16.40 -17.76
N LYS A 250 -18.74 15.88 -18.90
CA LYS A 250 -19.58 15.17 -19.85
C LYS A 250 -19.09 13.73 -20.03
N PRO A 251 -20.01 12.77 -20.23
CA PRO A 251 -19.65 11.42 -20.65
C PRO A 251 -18.71 11.40 -21.86
N LEU A 252 -17.79 10.44 -21.90
CA LEU A 252 -16.89 10.25 -23.04
C LEU A 252 -17.67 9.88 -24.31
N VAL A 253 -17.28 10.48 -25.43
CA VAL A 253 -17.74 10.10 -26.77
C VAL A 253 -16.62 9.35 -27.48
N LEU A 254 -16.77 8.04 -27.61
CA LEU A 254 -15.68 7.18 -28.06
C LEU A 254 -15.49 7.20 -29.57
N LYS A 255 -14.23 7.33 -29.98
CA LYS A 255 -13.79 7.19 -31.37
C LYS A 255 -13.22 5.79 -31.62
N PRO A 256 -13.04 5.36 -32.90
CA PRO A 256 -12.42 4.07 -33.19
C PRO A 256 -11.09 3.88 -32.44
N LYS A 257 -10.88 2.66 -31.91
CA LYS A 257 -9.79 2.20 -31.02
C LYS A 257 -9.85 2.69 -29.57
N GLU A 258 -10.62 3.73 -29.23
CA GLU A 258 -10.52 4.34 -27.90
C GLU A 258 -10.99 3.42 -26.77
N ALA A 259 -12.03 2.60 -26.98
CA ALA A 259 -12.43 1.63 -25.96
C ALA A 259 -11.30 0.63 -25.66
N LEU A 260 -10.65 0.10 -26.69
CA LEU A 260 -9.54 -0.84 -26.51
C LEU A 260 -8.36 -0.16 -25.80
N ALA A 261 -8.02 1.07 -26.20
CA ALA A 261 -6.97 1.85 -25.55
C ALA A 261 -7.25 2.13 -24.07
N LEU A 262 -8.52 2.27 -23.67
CA LEU A 262 -8.93 2.47 -22.29
C LEU A 262 -8.87 1.19 -21.45
N ILE A 263 -9.10 0.01 -22.05
CA ILE A 263 -9.24 -1.24 -21.30
C ILE A 263 -8.05 -2.20 -21.38
N ASN A 264 -7.15 -2.01 -22.34
CA ASN A 264 -6.01 -2.91 -22.55
C ASN A 264 -4.74 -2.40 -21.83
N GLY A 265 -4.24 -3.17 -20.87
CA GLY A 265 -2.99 -2.90 -20.14
C GLY A 265 -2.98 -3.42 -18.70
N THR A 266 -1.86 -3.28 -18.00
CA THR A 266 -1.60 -3.94 -16.70
C THR A 266 -1.83 -3.03 -15.48
N GLN A 267 -2.68 -2.01 -15.62
CA GLN A 267 -2.75 -0.92 -14.64
C GLN A 267 -3.38 -1.30 -13.29
N LEU A 268 -4.28 -2.30 -13.20
CA LEU A 268 -4.78 -2.76 -11.90
C LEU A 268 -3.66 -3.48 -11.14
N ILE A 269 -2.99 -4.43 -11.80
CA ILE A 269 -1.87 -5.17 -11.19
C ILE A 269 -0.81 -4.19 -10.71
N THR A 270 -0.45 -3.24 -11.57
CA THR A 270 0.63 -2.29 -11.34
C THR A 270 0.27 -1.25 -10.28
N SER A 271 -0.96 -0.73 -10.24
CA SER A 271 -1.39 0.23 -9.21
C SER A 271 -1.38 -0.39 -7.81
N LEU A 272 -1.95 -1.58 -7.67
CA LEU A 272 -1.90 -2.33 -6.41
C LEU A 272 -0.46 -2.75 -6.05
N GLY A 273 0.36 -3.07 -7.04
CA GLY A 273 1.78 -3.36 -6.86
C GLY A 273 2.59 -2.17 -6.35
N ALA A 274 2.31 -0.97 -6.84
CA ALA A 274 2.93 0.26 -6.35
C ALA A 274 2.57 0.53 -4.89
N GLU A 275 1.29 0.34 -4.50
CA GLU A 275 0.85 0.40 -3.11
C GLU A 275 1.62 -0.61 -2.25
N ALA A 276 1.71 -1.87 -2.71
CA ALA A 276 2.39 -2.94 -1.98
C ALA A 276 3.88 -2.62 -1.75
N VAL A 277 4.57 -2.09 -2.77
CA VAL A 277 5.99 -1.70 -2.68
C VAL A 277 6.20 -0.61 -1.63
N GLU A 278 5.39 0.45 -1.64
CA GLU A 278 5.54 1.54 -0.67
C GLU A 278 5.15 1.12 0.74
N GLN A 279 4.03 0.41 0.91
CA GLN A 279 3.64 -0.10 2.21
C GLN A 279 4.68 -1.04 2.80
N SER A 280 5.28 -1.92 1.99
CA SER A 280 6.38 -2.79 2.42
C SER A 280 7.62 -1.99 2.82
N SER A 281 7.95 -0.94 2.06
CA SER A 281 9.07 -0.04 2.34
C SER A 281 8.88 0.73 3.65
N PHE A 282 7.65 1.09 3.99
CA PHE A 282 7.32 1.73 5.26
C PHE A 282 7.35 0.73 6.42
N LEU A 283 6.82 -0.47 6.18
CA LEU A 283 6.69 -1.52 7.18
C LEU A 283 8.04 -2.06 7.65
N ILE A 284 8.97 -2.37 6.73
CA ILE A 284 10.27 -2.95 7.10
C ILE A 284 11.07 -2.05 8.04
N ARG A 285 11.03 -0.73 7.82
CA ARG A 285 11.73 0.24 8.69
C ARG A 285 11.18 0.24 10.11
N GLN A 286 9.88 0.02 10.25
CA GLN A 286 9.21 -0.06 11.56
C GLN A 286 9.39 -1.44 12.19
N ALA A 287 9.39 -2.51 11.38
CA ALA A 287 9.69 -3.87 11.83
C ALA A 287 11.07 -3.96 12.50
N ASP A 288 12.08 -3.29 11.92
CA ASP A 288 13.43 -3.19 12.50
C ASP A 288 13.43 -2.47 13.86
N ILE A 289 12.64 -1.40 14.01
CA ILE A 289 12.49 -0.66 15.27
C ILE A 289 11.82 -1.53 16.33
N VAL A 290 10.74 -2.21 15.96
CA VAL A 290 10.00 -3.12 16.86
C VAL A 290 10.88 -4.30 17.27
N ALA A 291 11.65 -4.87 16.34
CA ALA A 291 12.65 -5.88 16.67
C ALA A 291 13.70 -5.34 17.66
N GLY A 292 14.09 -4.06 17.53
CA GLY A 292 14.95 -3.35 18.49
C GLY A 292 14.32 -3.24 19.89
N MET A 293 13.03 -2.91 19.98
CA MET A 293 12.28 -2.91 21.25
C MET A 293 12.32 -4.30 21.91
N THR A 294 12.07 -5.36 21.13
CA THR A 294 12.09 -6.74 21.65
C THR A 294 13.49 -7.19 22.05
N LEU A 295 14.52 -6.85 21.26
CA LEU A 295 15.92 -7.07 21.60
C LEU A 295 16.27 -6.45 22.95
N GLU A 296 15.83 -5.22 23.17
CA GLU A 296 16.12 -4.50 24.41
C GLU A 296 15.50 -5.20 25.63
N VAL A 297 14.20 -5.47 25.62
CA VAL A 297 13.51 -6.04 26.78
C VAL A 297 13.93 -7.48 27.07
N LEU A 298 14.40 -8.20 26.05
CA LEU A 298 14.99 -9.54 26.19
C LEU A 298 16.50 -9.51 26.48
N LYS A 299 17.07 -8.31 26.68
CA LYS A 299 18.46 -8.06 27.05
C LYS A 299 19.45 -8.67 26.04
N GLY A 300 19.10 -8.53 24.75
CA GLY A 300 19.85 -9.05 23.62
C GLY A 300 21.17 -8.31 23.38
N THR A 301 22.09 -8.96 22.66
CA THR A 301 23.40 -8.43 22.31
C THR A 301 23.34 -7.52 21.09
N THR A 302 24.06 -6.40 21.14
CA THR A 302 24.29 -5.54 19.98
C THR A 302 25.38 -6.06 19.04
N ARG A 303 26.19 -7.04 19.48
CA ARG A 303 27.35 -7.54 18.71
C ARG A 303 26.96 -8.26 17.43
N ALA A 304 25.77 -8.88 17.40
CA ALA A 304 25.20 -9.51 16.21
C ALA A 304 25.15 -8.57 15.00
N PHE A 305 25.00 -7.28 15.27
CA PHE A 305 24.82 -6.26 14.27
C PHE A 305 26.13 -5.56 13.90
N ASP A 306 27.30 -6.00 14.38
CA ASP A 306 28.59 -5.35 14.11
C ASP A 306 28.81 -5.13 12.59
N PRO A 307 29.24 -3.92 12.15
CA PRO A 307 29.42 -3.61 10.74
C PRO A 307 30.43 -4.54 10.06
N ASP A 308 31.43 -5.06 10.76
CA ASP A 308 32.44 -5.93 10.15
C ASP A 308 31.86 -7.32 9.85
N ILE A 309 30.91 -7.81 10.66
CA ILE A 309 30.12 -9.02 10.36
C ILE A 309 29.32 -8.82 9.07
N GLN A 310 28.75 -7.62 8.88
CA GLN A 310 27.96 -7.35 7.67
C GLN A 310 28.83 -7.18 6.43
N LYS A 311 30.03 -6.59 6.57
CA LYS A 311 30.96 -6.40 5.44
C LYS A 311 31.46 -7.71 4.85
N ILE A 312 31.70 -8.74 5.67
CA ILE A 312 32.20 -10.04 5.18
C ILE A 312 31.12 -10.87 4.48
N ARG A 313 29.83 -10.50 4.64
CA ARG A 313 28.70 -11.06 3.88
C ARG A 313 27.89 -9.89 3.27
N PRO A 314 28.34 -9.31 2.14
CA PRO A 314 28.00 -7.95 1.72
C PRO A 314 26.65 -7.82 1.00
N HIS A 315 25.58 -8.37 1.57
CA HIS A 315 24.23 -8.10 1.09
C HIS A 315 23.79 -6.68 1.52
N PRO A 316 23.35 -5.80 0.60
CA PRO A 316 23.00 -4.41 0.92
C PRO A 316 21.92 -4.30 1.99
N GLY A 317 20.82 -5.04 1.86
CA GLY A 317 19.73 -5.05 2.83
C GLY A 317 20.16 -5.53 4.21
N GLN A 318 21.03 -6.55 4.28
CA GLN A 318 21.58 -7.03 5.54
C GLN A 318 22.37 -5.92 6.26
N ALA A 319 23.22 -5.20 5.54
CA ALA A 319 23.97 -4.08 6.10
C ALA A 319 23.06 -2.92 6.53
N ALA A 320 22.02 -2.61 5.74
CA ALA A 320 21.06 -1.55 6.02
C ALA A 320 20.24 -1.83 7.29
N VAL A 321 19.70 -3.04 7.44
CA VAL A 321 18.95 -3.47 8.63
C VAL A 321 19.84 -3.44 9.87
N ALA A 322 21.03 -4.04 9.80
CA ALA A 322 21.96 -4.03 10.93
C ALA A 322 22.31 -2.60 11.35
N LYS A 323 22.55 -1.70 10.39
CA LYS A 323 22.82 -0.28 10.68
C LYS A 323 21.65 0.38 11.40
N ARG A 324 20.40 0.15 10.94
CA ARG A 324 19.20 0.72 11.56
C ARG A 324 19.01 0.22 12.99
N ILE A 325 19.15 -1.08 13.23
CA ILE A 325 19.03 -1.68 14.56
C ILE A 325 20.14 -1.15 15.49
N ARG A 326 21.39 -1.05 15.03
CA ARG A 326 22.49 -0.47 15.83
C ARG A 326 22.23 0.98 16.24
N ALA A 327 21.59 1.76 15.38
CA ALA A 327 21.35 3.18 15.62
C ALA A 327 20.35 3.47 16.76
N ILE A 328 19.59 2.46 17.20
CA ILE A 328 18.55 2.61 18.23
C ILE A 328 18.84 1.82 19.51
N LEU A 329 19.80 0.90 19.50
CA LEU A 329 20.20 0.10 20.66
C LEU A 329 21.31 0.76 21.48
N ASN A 330 21.64 0.13 22.63
CA ASN A 330 22.65 0.62 23.57
C ASN A 330 23.97 1.01 22.87
N SER A 331 24.37 2.25 23.06
CA SER A 331 25.61 2.82 22.52
C SER A 331 26.10 3.95 23.43
N ALA A 332 27.28 4.50 23.15
CA ALA A 332 27.77 5.68 23.85
C ALA A 332 26.88 6.92 23.63
N ILE A 333 26.13 6.96 22.52
CA ILE A 333 25.22 8.05 22.15
C ILE A 333 23.89 7.89 22.89
N PHE A 334 23.34 6.67 22.87
CA PHE A 334 22.09 6.33 23.52
C PHE A 334 22.32 5.20 24.54
N PRO A 335 22.70 5.53 25.78
CA PRO A 335 22.91 4.52 26.83
C PRO A 335 21.57 3.90 27.27
N SER A 336 21.60 2.61 27.62
CA SER A 336 20.47 1.85 28.14
C SER A 336 20.77 1.25 29.51
N GLN A 337 19.89 1.50 30.48
CA GLN A 337 19.98 0.90 31.82
C GLN A 337 19.55 -0.57 31.78
N ILE A 338 18.65 -0.95 30.88
CA ILE A 338 18.23 -2.34 30.68
C ILE A 338 19.39 -3.18 30.17
N ALA A 339 20.11 -2.69 29.15
CA ALA A 339 21.28 -3.38 28.61
C ALA A 339 22.40 -3.51 29.65
N GLU A 340 22.70 -2.43 30.40
CA GLU A 340 23.73 -2.45 31.44
C GLU A 340 23.38 -3.40 32.61
N SER A 341 22.10 -3.57 32.95
CA SER A 341 21.65 -4.49 34.01
C SER A 341 22.02 -5.96 33.75
N HIS A 342 22.39 -6.29 32.51
CA HIS A 342 22.64 -7.65 32.05
C HIS A 342 24.05 -7.85 31.47
N ARG A 343 24.95 -6.89 31.68
CA ARG A 343 26.30 -6.88 31.08
C ARG A 343 27.14 -8.12 31.44
N PHE A 344 26.94 -8.70 32.61
CA PHE A 344 27.68 -9.87 33.11
C PHE A 344 26.88 -11.18 33.04
N CYS A 345 25.97 -11.28 32.08
CA CYS A 345 25.18 -12.50 31.87
C CYS A 345 26.02 -13.66 31.33
N ASN A 346 25.65 -14.90 31.68
CA ASN A 346 26.25 -16.14 31.18
C ASN A 346 25.73 -16.55 29.78
N ARG A 347 24.87 -15.75 29.12
CA ARG A 347 24.29 -16.08 27.82
C ARG A 347 25.33 -15.94 26.72
N VAL A 348 25.62 -17.05 26.05
CA VAL A 348 26.66 -17.15 25.01
C VAL A 348 26.17 -16.63 23.65
N GLN A 349 24.89 -16.84 23.33
CA GLN A 349 24.26 -16.35 22.10
C GLN A 349 22.79 -16.04 22.32
N ASP A 350 22.27 -15.06 21.57
CA ASP A 350 20.83 -14.89 21.42
C ASP A 350 20.25 -15.84 20.38
N ALA A 351 18.95 -16.08 20.53
CA ALA A 351 18.16 -16.82 19.57
C ALA A 351 18.13 -16.16 18.18
N TYR A 352 17.85 -16.97 17.16
CA TYR A 352 17.93 -16.52 15.76
C TYR A 352 16.94 -15.41 15.43
N THR A 353 15.75 -15.41 16.04
CA THR A 353 14.74 -14.36 15.78
C THR A 353 15.14 -12.97 16.31
N LEU A 354 16.21 -12.92 17.11
CA LEU A 354 16.87 -11.71 17.60
C LEU A 354 18.16 -11.44 16.80
N ARG A 355 19.05 -12.43 16.75
CA ARG A 355 20.40 -12.30 16.20
C ARG A 355 20.44 -12.27 14.67
N CYS A 356 19.50 -12.95 14.02
CA CYS A 356 19.44 -13.09 12.56
C CYS A 356 18.53 -12.06 11.88
N CYS A 357 18.06 -11.02 12.60
CA CYS A 357 17.24 -9.96 12.01
C CYS A 357 17.88 -9.34 10.75
N PRO A 358 19.19 -9.02 10.70
CA PRO A 358 19.81 -8.48 9.49
C PRO A 358 19.71 -9.41 8.29
N GLN A 359 19.89 -10.71 8.49
CA GLN A 359 19.90 -11.68 7.41
C GLN A 359 18.48 -11.91 6.86
N VAL A 360 17.49 -11.98 7.74
CA VAL A 360 16.10 -12.25 7.36
C VAL A 360 15.40 -10.99 6.87
N HIS A 361 15.40 -9.90 7.64
CA HIS A 361 14.80 -8.64 7.17
C HIS A 361 15.61 -8.06 5.99
N GLY A 362 16.92 -8.33 5.91
CA GLY A 362 17.77 -7.82 4.84
C GLY A 362 17.36 -8.31 3.45
N VAL A 363 17.02 -9.59 3.29
CA VAL A 363 16.50 -10.08 1.99
C VAL A 363 15.13 -9.47 1.67
N VAL A 364 14.31 -9.17 2.68
CA VAL A 364 13.05 -8.44 2.46
C VAL A 364 13.31 -7.03 1.91
N TYR A 365 14.30 -6.33 2.47
CA TYR A 365 14.75 -5.02 1.98
C TYR A 365 15.19 -5.09 0.51
N ASP A 366 16.07 -6.05 0.19
CA ASP A 366 16.59 -6.23 -1.16
C ASP A 366 15.48 -6.60 -2.16
N THR A 367 14.50 -7.44 -1.75
CA THR A 367 13.34 -7.81 -2.57
C THR A 367 12.43 -6.61 -2.85
N ILE A 368 12.18 -5.76 -1.85
CA ILE A 368 11.38 -4.53 -2.07
C ILE A 368 12.02 -3.66 -3.15
N ASP A 369 13.33 -3.45 -3.09
CA ASP A 369 14.06 -2.65 -4.09
C ASP A 369 14.07 -3.32 -5.48
N PHE A 370 14.15 -4.65 -5.54
CA PHE A 370 14.02 -5.41 -6.77
C PHE A 370 12.63 -5.23 -7.42
N VAL A 371 11.57 -5.43 -6.64
CA VAL A 371 10.18 -5.34 -7.11
C VAL A 371 9.84 -3.90 -7.49
N ARG A 372 10.31 -2.91 -6.72
CA ARG A 372 10.16 -1.49 -7.04
C ARG A 372 10.67 -1.15 -8.44
N LYS A 373 11.79 -1.72 -8.88
CA LYS A 373 12.33 -1.49 -10.24
C LYS A 373 11.40 -2.04 -11.32
N ILE A 374 10.87 -3.25 -11.13
CA ILE A 374 9.94 -3.88 -12.06
C ILE A 374 8.65 -3.04 -12.15
N ILE A 375 8.03 -2.75 -11.01
CA ILE A 375 6.79 -1.97 -10.96
C ILE A 375 6.97 -0.58 -11.55
N THR A 376 8.08 0.12 -11.23
CA THR A 376 8.36 1.46 -11.81
C THR A 376 8.54 1.39 -13.33
N THR A 377 9.14 0.32 -13.85
CA THR A 377 9.27 0.10 -15.30
C THR A 377 7.90 -0.12 -15.94
N GLU A 378 7.07 -0.96 -15.33
CA GLU A 378 5.72 -1.28 -15.80
C GLU A 378 4.81 -0.04 -15.82
N MET A 379 4.83 0.77 -14.75
CA MET A 379 4.06 2.03 -14.64
C MET A 379 4.33 3.03 -15.77
N ASN A 380 5.52 2.94 -16.37
CA ASN A 380 6.02 3.84 -17.39
C ASN A 380 6.17 3.14 -18.75
N SER A 381 5.51 2.00 -18.96
CA SER A 381 5.54 1.23 -20.21
C SER A 381 4.30 1.44 -21.07
N ALA A 382 4.42 1.23 -22.39
CA ALA A 382 3.27 1.15 -23.29
C ALA A 382 2.72 -0.28 -23.26
N THR A 383 1.68 -0.50 -22.45
CA THR A 383 1.07 -1.82 -22.24
C THR A 383 -0.24 -2.01 -23.01
N ASP A 384 -0.56 -1.11 -23.94
CA ASP A 384 -1.73 -1.19 -24.84
C ASP A 384 -1.40 -2.04 -26.08
N ASN A 385 -2.42 -2.39 -26.86
CA ASN A 385 -2.35 -3.13 -28.09
C ASN A 385 -3.57 -2.84 -28.99
N PRO A 386 -3.38 -2.66 -30.31
CA PRO A 386 -2.09 -2.57 -30.99
C PRO A 386 -1.41 -1.23 -30.72
N LEU A 387 -0.09 -1.20 -30.87
CA LEU A 387 0.74 -0.01 -30.68
C LEU A 387 0.93 0.74 -32.00
N VAL A 388 0.88 2.07 -31.92
CA VAL A 388 1.01 2.98 -33.07
C VAL A 388 2.42 3.57 -33.09
N PHE A 389 3.18 3.25 -34.13
CA PHE A 389 4.55 3.74 -34.34
C PHE A 389 4.57 4.78 -35.46
N VAL A 390 4.33 6.05 -35.10
CA VAL A 390 4.24 7.18 -36.03
C VAL A 390 5.48 7.30 -36.92
N GLU A 391 6.68 7.22 -36.34
CA GLU A 391 7.94 7.35 -37.08
C GLU A 391 8.13 6.30 -38.18
N ARG A 392 7.46 5.15 -38.05
CA ARG A 392 7.48 4.05 -39.02
C ARG A 392 6.21 3.96 -39.84
N SER A 393 5.19 4.80 -39.57
CA SER A 393 3.86 4.69 -40.15
C SER A 393 3.28 3.26 -40.03
N GLU A 394 3.49 2.62 -38.88
CA GLU A 394 3.12 1.21 -38.66
C GLU A 394 2.29 1.01 -37.39
N ILE A 395 1.25 0.17 -37.47
CA ILE A 395 0.48 -0.31 -36.32
C ILE A 395 0.83 -1.78 -36.10
N ILE A 396 1.35 -2.10 -34.91
CA ILE A 396 1.87 -3.43 -34.59
C ILE A 396 1.04 -4.05 -33.46
N SER A 397 0.51 -5.24 -33.72
CA SER A 397 -0.05 -6.09 -32.67
C SER A 397 1.08 -6.84 -31.95
N SER A 398 1.09 -6.78 -30.62
CA SER A 398 2.11 -7.32 -29.72
C SER A 398 1.47 -7.87 -28.44
N GLY A 399 2.31 -8.29 -27.47
CA GLY A 399 1.87 -8.85 -26.19
C GLY A 399 2.19 -8.00 -24.96
N ASN A 400 2.44 -6.69 -25.12
CA ASN A 400 2.84 -5.82 -24.00
C ASN A 400 1.78 -5.67 -22.88
N PHE A 401 0.55 -6.10 -23.14
CA PHE A 401 -0.52 -6.15 -22.16
C PHE A 401 -0.39 -7.28 -21.13
N HIS A 402 0.55 -8.22 -21.32
CA HIS A 402 0.65 -9.42 -20.52
C HIS A 402 1.34 -9.13 -19.18
N GLY A 403 0.62 -9.31 -18.07
CA GLY A 403 1.05 -8.91 -16.72
C GLY A 403 2.10 -9.80 -16.05
N GLU A 404 2.92 -10.54 -16.79
CA GLU A 404 3.80 -11.59 -16.22
C GLU A 404 4.87 -10.99 -15.29
N TYR A 405 5.50 -9.90 -15.73
CA TYR A 405 6.53 -9.21 -14.96
C TYR A 405 6.02 -8.74 -13.59
N PRO A 406 4.94 -7.93 -13.50
CA PRO A 406 4.43 -7.52 -12.21
C PRO A 406 3.85 -8.70 -11.41
N ALA A 407 3.22 -9.70 -12.04
CA ALA A 407 2.67 -10.87 -11.33
C ALA A 407 3.75 -11.63 -10.54
N LYS A 408 4.86 -12.02 -11.19
CA LYS A 408 5.94 -12.75 -10.52
C LYS A 408 6.64 -11.91 -9.46
N ALA A 409 6.83 -10.62 -9.73
CA ALA A 409 7.44 -9.70 -8.78
C ALA A 409 6.60 -9.57 -7.50
N LEU A 410 5.27 -9.48 -7.62
CA LEU A 410 4.36 -9.36 -6.49
C LEU A 410 4.21 -10.66 -5.70
N ASP A 411 4.28 -11.82 -6.35
CA ASP A 411 4.37 -13.10 -5.65
C ASP A 411 5.65 -13.20 -4.82
N TYR A 412 6.79 -12.77 -5.38
CA TYR A 412 8.05 -12.75 -4.66
C TYR A 412 8.05 -11.74 -3.50
N LEU A 413 7.39 -10.58 -3.68
CA LEU A 413 7.19 -9.62 -2.61
C LEU A 413 6.37 -10.21 -1.45
N ALA A 414 5.29 -10.94 -1.74
CA ALA A 414 4.48 -11.61 -0.72
C ALA A 414 5.31 -12.59 0.10
N ILE A 415 6.10 -13.43 -0.56
CA ILE A 415 7.01 -14.40 0.09
C ILE A 415 8.00 -13.67 1.00
N ALA A 416 8.59 -12.57 0.53
CA ALA A 416 9.56 -11.82 1.30
C ALA A 416 8.93 -11.11 2.51
N VAL A 417 7.83 -10.38 2.33
CA VAL A 417 7.18 -9.62 3.42
C VAL A 417 6.65 -10.55 4.52
N HIS A 418 6.17 -11.74 4.16
CA HIS A 418 5.74 -12.77 5.12
C HIS A 418 6.80 -13.06 6.19
N GLU A 419 8.08 -13.08 5.83
CA GLU A 419 9.17 -13.39 6.76
C GLU A 419 9.29 -12.38 7.91
N LEU A 420 8.89 -11.12 7.70
CA LEU A 420 8.82 -10.13 8.78
C LEU A 420 7.80 -10.55 9.84
N GLY A 421 6.63 -11.01 9.41
CA GLY A 421 5.58 -11.52 10.29
C GLY A 421 5.99 -12.81 10.99
N SER A 422 6.59 -13.75 10.25
CA SER A 422 7.11 -15.01 10.79
C SER A 422 8.14 -14.77 11.90
N MET A 423 9.11 -13.88 11.68
CA MET A 423 10.10 -13.49 12.68
C MET A 423 9.49 -12.75 13.87
N SER A 424 8.56 -11.83 13.61
CA SER A 424 7.87 -11.04 14.63
C SER A 424 7.03 -11.92 15.56
N GLU A 425 6.29 -12.88 15.02
CA GLU A 425 5.49 -13.82 15.81
C GLU A 425 6.35 -14.72 16.70
N ARG A 426 7.50 -15.19 16.21
CA ARG A 426 8.46 -15.92 17.07
C ARG A 426 9.08 -15.04 18.15
N ARG A 427 9.19 -13.73 17.94
CA ARG A 427 9.59 -12.77 18.98
C ARG A 427 8.46 -12.51 19.99
N ILE A 428 7.20 -12.49 19.56
CA ILE A 428 6.04 -12.47 20.45
C ILE A 428 6.04 -13.70 21.36
N GLU A 429 6.19 -14.91 20.80
CA GLU A 429 6.26 -16.15 21.58
C GLU A 429 7.33 -16.06 22.68
N ARG A 430 8.51 -15.56 22.32
CA ARG A 430 9.61 -15.34 23.28
C ARG A 430 9.23 -14.41 24.40
N LEU A 431 8.57 -13.30 24.10
CA LEU A 431 8.16 -12.31 25.10
C LEU A 431 7.16 -12.90 26.09
N VAL A 432 6.15 -13.62 25.58
CA VAL A 432 5.07 -14.18 26.42
C VAL A 432 5.46 -15.46 27.15
N ASN A 433 6.52 -16.14 26.72
CA ASN A 433 7.00 -17.38 27.32
C ASN A 433 8.00 -17.10 28.47
N PRO A 434 7.64 -17.36 29.74
CA PRO A 434 8.48 -17.03 30.89
C PRO A 434 9.82 -17.79 30.91
N ALA A 435 9.86 -18.99 30.32
CA ALA A 435 11.09 -19.77 30.20
C ALA A 435 12.10 -19.15 29.23
N GLN A 436 11.65 -18.27 28.34
CA GLN A 436 12.48 -17.63 27.33
C GLN A 436 12.74 -16.14 27.64
N SER A 437 11.76 -15.43 28.17
CA SER A 437 11.88 -14.00 28.48
C SER A 437 12.46 -13.70 29.86
N GLY A 438 12.23 -14.58 30.85
CA GLY A 438 12.44 -14.24 32.25
C GLY A 438 11.45 -13.19 32.78
N LEU A 439 10.36 -12.94 32.06
CA LEU A 439 9.25 -12.07 32.45
C LEU A 439 8.05 -12.92 32.91
N PRO A 440 7.04 -12.32 33.56
CA PRO A 440 5.80 -13.04 33.89
C PRO A 440 5.16 -13.66 32.65
N ALA A 441 4.57 -14.85 32.82
CA ALA A 441 3.88 -15.55 31.74
C ALA A 441 2.81 -14.65 31.10
N PHE A 442 2.82 -14.57 29.77
CA PHE A 442 1.90 -13.75 28.99
C PHE A 442 1.88 -12.25 29.35
N LEU A 443 2.97 -11.76 29.95
CA LEU A 443 3.19 -10.34 30.25
C LEU A 443 2.09 -9.70 31.11
N VAL A 444 1.57 -10.45 32.09
CA VAL A 444 0.52 -9.95 32.98
C VAL A 444 0.80 -10.28 34.44
N LYS A 445 0.27 -9.43 35.34
CA LYS A 445 0.27 -9.69 36.79
C LYS A 445 -0.90 -10.62 37.13
N ASN A 446 -0.77 -11.39 38.22
CA ASN A 446 -1.82 -12.31 38.70
C ASN A 446 -2.29 -13.29 37.60
N GLY A 447 -1.33 -13.94 36.94
CA GLY A 447 -1.60 -14.96 35.92
C GLY A 447 -2.48 -16.07 36.47
N GLY A 448 -3.46 -16.51 35.67
CA GLY A 448 -4.49 -17.47 36.07
C GLY A 448 -5.84 -16.81 36.39
N LEU A 449 -5.83 -15.56 36.85
CA LEU A 449 -7.01 -14.68 36.82
C LEU A 449 -7.03 -13.85 35.52
N ASN A 450 -5.86 -13.34 35.12
CA ASN A 450 -5.66 -12.67 33.84
C ASN A 450 -4.88 -13.57 32.88
N SER A 451 -5.22 -13.50 31.60
CA SER A 451 -4.57 -14.21 30.50
C SER A 451 -3.55 -13.36 29.75
N GLY A 452 -3.61 -12.02 29.88
CA GLY A 452 -2.63 -11.13 29.29
C GLY A 452 -2.57 -11.25 27.76
N PHE A 453 -1.36 -11.42 27.24
CA PHE A 453 -1.09 -11.51 25.81
C PHE A 453 -1.31 -12.92 25.20
N MET A 454 -1.86 -13.87 25.95
CA MET A 454 -2.04 -15.25 25.49
C MET A 454 -2.80 -15.33 24.16
N ILE A 455 -3.97 -14.70 24.06
CA ILE A 455 -4.79 -14.75 22.84
C ILE A 455 -4.28 -13.80 21.76
N ALA A 456 -3.64 -12.69 22.13
CA ALA A 456 -2.96 -11.83 21.15
C ALA A 456 -1.87 -12.60 20.40
N HIS A 457 -1.12 -13.45 21.10
CA HIS A 457 -0.16 -14.35 20.47
C HIS A 457 -0.84 -15.37 19.53
N CYS A 458 -1.96 -15.99 19.94
CA CYS A 458 -2.75 -16.85 19.06
C CYS A 458 -3.18 -16.15 17.77
N THR A 459 -3.63 -14.89 17.87
CA THR A 459 -3.98 -14.06 16.70
C THR A 459 -2.77 -13.87 15.78
N ALA A 460 -1.61 -13.50 16.32
CA ALA A 460 -0.39 -13.36 15.51
C ALA A 460 -0.01 -14.69 14.81
N ALA A 461 -0.10 -15.82 15.52
CA ALA A 461 0.18 -17.14 14.98
C ALA A 461 -0.79 -17.53 13.85
N ALA A 462 -2.08 -17.23 14.00
CA ALA A 462 -3.09 -17.47 12.96
C ALA A 462 -2.78 -16.67 11.69
N LEU A 463 -2.48 -15.38 11.82
CA LEU A 463 -2.15 -14.51 10.68
C LEU A 463 -0.87 -14.95 9.96
N VAL A 464 0.16 -15.42 10.70
CA VAL A 464 1.33 -16.05 10.07
C VAL A 464 0.94 -17.31 9.31
N SER A 465 0.05 -18.14 9.86
CA SER A 465 -0.40 -19.36 9.19
C SER A 465 -1.18 -19.07 7.91
N GLU A 466 -2.10 -18.10 7.92
CA GLU A 466 -2.83 -17.65 6.74
C GLU A 466 -1.89 -17.16 5.64
N ASN A 467 -0.88 -16.37 6.01
CA ASN A 467 0.12 -15.86 5.07
C ASN A 467 0.87 -16.99 4.34
N LYS A 468 1.06 -18.17 4.94
CA LYS A 468 1.73 -19.30 4.26
C LYS A 468 0.95 -19.76 3.03
N VAL A 469 -0.38 -19.76 3.10
CA VAL A 469 -1.24 -20.10 1.96
C VAL A 469 -1.22 -18.96 0.94
N LEU A 470 -1.30 -17.70 1.40
CA LEU A 470 -1.22 -16.52 0.52
C LEU A 470 0.14 -16.38 -0.18
N CYS A 471 1.20 -16.98 0.34
CA CYS A 471 2.52 -17.03 -0.28
C CYS A 471 2.60 -18.04 -1.44
N HIS A 472 1.60 -18.92 -1.62
CA HIS A 472 1.54 -19.72 -2.83
C HIS A 472 1.46 -18.77 -4.05
N PRO A 473 2.36 -18.91 -5.04
CA PRO A 473 2.39 -17.99 -6.17
C PRO A 473 1.14 -18.17 -7.03
N ALA A 474 0.47 -17.08 -7.38
CA ALA A 474 -0.64 -17.12 -8.33
C ALA A 474 -0.11 -17.10 -9.78
N SER A 475 1.06 -16.49 -10.00
CA SER A 475 1.70 -16.34 -11.30
C SER A 475 2.32 -17.61 -11.88
N VAL A 476 2.11 -18.76 -11.24
CA VAL A 476 2.47 -20.09 -11.80
C VAL A 476 1.25 -20.81 -12.35
N ASP A 477 0.05 -20.26 -12.16
CA ASP A 477 -1.20 -20.78 -12.70
C ASP A 477 -1.59 -20.02 -13.97
N SER A 478 -2.28 -20.71 -14.87
CA SER A 478 -2.82 -20.16 -16.11
C SER A 478 -3.92 -21.05 -16.63
N LEU A 479 -5.04 -20.44 -17.04
CA LEU A 479 -6.16 -21.13 -17.65
C LEU A 479 -6.48 -20.47 -18.99
N SER A 480 -6.59 -21.29 -20.04
CA SER A 480 -6.92 -20.81 -21.38
C SER A 480 -8.33 -20.20 -21.42
N THR A 481 -8.44 -18.93 -21.81
CA THR A 481 -9.69 -18.20 -22.00
C THR A 481 -9.96 -17.92 -23.49
N SER A 482 -11.10 -17.30 -23.78
CA SER A 482 -11.41 -16.78 -25.13
C SER A 482 -11.29 -17.84 -26.24
N ALA A 483 -11.81 -19.05 -25.96
CA ALA A 483 -11.78 -20.20 -26.87
C ALA A 483 -10.37 -20.58 -27.38
N GLY A 484 -9.37 -20.50 -26.50
CA GLY A 484 -7.99 -20.89 -26.81
C GLY A 484 -7.14 -19.78 -27.45
N GLN A 485 -7.68 -18.56 -27.58
CA GLN A 485 -6.91 -17.43 -28.09
C GLN A 485 -6.02 -16.79 -27.02
N GLU A 486 -6.51 -16.78 -25.78
CA GLU A 486 -5.76 -16.35 -24.59
C GLU A 486 -5.35 -17.61 -23.85
N ASP A 487 -4.38 -18.34 -24.41
CA ASP A 487 -3.95 -19.66 -23.98
C ASP A 487 -2.95 -19.63 -22.80
N HIS A 488 -2.32 -18.48 -22.56
CA HIS A 488 -1.47 -18.22 -21.41
C HIS A 488 -1.76 -16.84 -20.79
N VAL A 489 -1.85 -16.79 -19.46
CA VAL A 489 -2.21 -15.59 -18.69
C VAL A 489 -1.39 -15.50 -17.40
N SER A 490 -1.25 -14.30 -16.81
CA SER A 490 -0.34 -14.09 -15.66
C SER A 490 -0.95 -14.29 -14.28
N MET A 491 -2.29 -14.24 -14.16
CA MET A 491 -3.02 -14.21 -12.90
C MET A 491 -2.59 -13.07 -11.94
N GLY A 492 -1.95 -12.02 -12.49
CA GLY A 492 -1.31 -10.97 -11.69
C GLY A 492 -2.26 -10.17 -10.80
N GLY A 493 -3.55 -10.09 -11.14
CA GLY A 493 -4.53 -9.42 -10.29
C GLY A 493 -4.72 -10.11 -8.94
N PHE A 494 -4.58 -11.44 -8.89
CA PHE A 494 -4.59 -12.16 -7.62
C PHE A 494 -3.25 -12.02 -6.88
N SER A 495 -2.11 -12.05 -7.59
CA SER A 495 -0.79 -11.74 -7.00
C SER A 495 -0.77 -10.38 -6.29
N ALA A 496 -1.37 -9.36 -6.90
CA ALA A 496 -1.42 -8.01 -6.35
C ALA A 496 -2.34 -7.90 -5.11
N ARG A 497 -3.50 -8.57 -5.12
CA ARG A 497 -4.41 -8.56 -3.95
C ARG A 497 -3.83 -9.35 -2.77
N LYS A 498 -3.23 -10.52 -3.01
CA LYS A 498 -2.71 -11.35 -1.92
C LYS A 498 -1.50 -10.74 -1.23
N VAL A 499 -0.61 -10.03 -1.96
CA VAL A 499 0.53 -9.34 -1.32
C VAL A 499 0.05 -8.22 -0.39
N LEU A 500 -0.99 -7.48 -0.76
CA LEU A 500 -1.60 -6.47 0.11
C LEU A 500 -2.20 -7.09 1.37
N GLN A 501 -2.88 -8.25 1.25
CA GLN A 501 -3.38 -8.99 2.42
C GLN A 501 -2.24 -9.46 3.34
N VAL A 502 -1.13 -9.96 2.76
CA VAL A 502 0.05 -10.36 3.55
C VAL A 502 0.63 -9.15 4.31
N ILE A 503 0.75 -8.00 3.65
CA ILE A 503 1.22 -6.76 4.29
C ILE A 503 0.31 -6.38 5.46
N GLU A 504 -1.02 -6.42 5.27
CA GLU A 504 -2.01 -6.10 6.29
C GLU A 504 -1.91 -7.03 7.52
N ASN A 505 -1.72 -8.33 7.27
CA ASN A 505 -1.53 -9.33 8.31
C ASN A 505 -0.21 -9.08 9.08
N VAL A 506 0.88 -8.78 8.36
CA VAL A 506 2.18 -8.48 8.97
C VAL A 506 2.15 -7.20 9.79
N GLN A 507 1.41 -6.17 9.37
CA GLN A 507 1.20 -4.94 10.17
C GLN A 507 0.59 -5.26 11.54
N ARG A 508 -0.46 -6.09 11.58
CA ARG A 508 -1.10 -6.50 12.84
C ARG A 508 -0.19 -7.35 13.72
N ILE A 509 0.56 -8.28 13.12
CA ILE A 509 1.55 -9.08 13.85
C ILE A 509 2.60 -8.16 14.51
N ILE A 510 3.15 -7.21 13.76
CA ILE A 510 4.13 -6.25 14.29
C ILE A 510 3.51 -5.34 15.35
N ALA A 511 2.24 -4.95 15.22
CA ALA A 511 1.52 -4.19 16.25
C ALA A 511 1.42 -4.96 17.56
N ILE A 512 1.11 -6.26 17.51
CA ILE A 512 1.07 -7.14 18.68
C ILE A 512 2.47 -7.27 19.31
N GLU A 513 3.52 -7.41 18.50
CA GLU A 513 4.91 -7.42 19.00
C GLU A 513 5.26 -6.12 19.71
N LEU A 514 4.90 -4.97 19.13
CA LEU A 514 5.16 -3.66 19.71
C LEU A 514 4.42 -3.47 21.03
N LEU A 515 3.16 -3.88 21.12
CA LEU A 515 2.38 -3.87 22.36
C LEU A 515 3.04 -4.75 23.44
N ALA A 516 3.42 -5.97 23.08
CA ALA A 516 4.08 -6.91 23.99
C ALA A 516 5.44 -6.37 24.46
N ALA A 517 6.24 -5.78 23.58
CA ALA A 517 7.52 -5.18 23.95
C ALA A 517 7.34 -3.97 24.87
N CYS A 518 6.35 -3.09 24.60
CA CYS A 518 6.03 -1.99 25.51
C CYS A 518 5.55 -2.48 26.87
N GLN A 519 4.75 -3.54 26.90
CA GLN A 519 4.31 -4.17 28.15
C GLN A 519 5.48 -4.80 28.92
N ALA A 520 6.44 -5.42 28.23
CA ALA A 520 7.64 -5.95 28.85
C ALA A 520 8.49 -4.86 29.54
N ILE A 521 8.53 -3.63 28.99
CA ILE A 521 9.20 -2.49 29.63
C ILE A 521 8.58 -2.19 31.01
N GLU A 522 7.26 -2.34 31.20
CA GLU A 522 6.60 -2.10 32.50
C GLU A 522 7.19 -2.98 33.61
N PHE A 523 7.48 -4.25 33.30
CA PHE A 523 8.08 -5.19 34.25
C PHE A 523 9.57 -4.96 34.50
N LEU A 524 10.22 -4.14 33.67
CA LEU A 524 11.62 -3.78 33.81
C LEU A 524 11.81 -2.41 34.49
N ARG A 525 10.74 -1.64 34.72
CA ARG A 525 10.82 -0.39 35.48
C ARG A 525 11.36 -0.66 36.90
N PRO A 526 12.18 0.26 37.47
CA PRO A 526 12.44 1.64 37.01
C PRO A 526 13.53 1.78 35.93
N LEU A 527 14.08 0.70 35.38
CA LEU A 527 15.10 0.79 34.33
C LEU A 527 14.52 1.46 33.08
N ARG A 528 15.35 2.30 32.44
CA ARG A 528 15.05 2.95 31.15
C ARG A 528 15.81 2.32 30.00
N THR A 529 15.15 2.22 28.86
CA THR A 529 15.77 1.85 27.58
C THR A 529 16.49 3.07 26.98
N THR A 530 17.01 2.94 25.76
CA THR A 530 17.61 4.03 25.00
C THR A 530 16.59 5.13 24.71
N LYS A 531 17.08 6.36 24.55
CA LYS A 531 16.25 7.52 24.18
C LYS A 531 15.32 7.29 22.97
N PRO A 532 15.77 6.73 21.82
CA PRO A 532 14.88 6.44 20.70
C PRO A 532 13.77 5.43 21.04
N LEU A 533 14.07 4.39 21.82
CA LEU A 533 13.09 3.37 22.19
C LEU A 533 12.10 3.85 23.27
N GLU A 534 12.54 4.71 24.19
CA GLU A 534 11.62 5.41 25.11
C GLU A 534 10.63 6.31 24.35
N ALA A 535 11.07 6.95 23.26
CA ALA A 535 10.17 7.77 22.43
C ALA A 535 9.08 6.93 21.73
N VAL A 536 9.42 5.71 21.29
CA VAL A 536 8.46 4.74 20.75
C VAL A 536 7.47 4.31 21.84
N TYR A 537 7.98 3.91 23.00
CA TYR A 537 7.16 3.53 24.16
C TYR A 537 6.16 4.64 24.54
N GLN A 538 6.61 5.89 24.57
CA GLN A 538 5.76 7.04 24.88
C GLN A 538 4.62 7.24 23.87
N ILE A 539 4.88 7.09 22.57
CA ILE A 539 3.83 7.20 21.56
C ILE A 539 2.79 6.09 21.73
N VAL A 540 3.22 4.85 21.95
CA VAL A 540 2.30 3.74 22.19
C VAL A 540 1.47 3.98 23.44
N ARG A 541 2.09 4.47 24.53
CA ARG A 541 1.41 4.71 25.82
C ARG A 541 0.45 5.88 25.83
N ARG A 542 0.55 6.80 24.86
CA ARG A 542 -0.46 7.85 24.65
C ARG A 542 -1.77 7.29 24.10
N GLU A 543 -1.69 6.25 23.27
CA GLU A 543 -2.86 5.63 22.65
C GLU A 543 -3.38 4.43 23.47
N VAL A 544 -2.47 3.69 24.11
CA VAL A 544 -2.79 2.40 24.77
C VAL A 544 -2.17 2.32 26.16
N MET A 545 -3.01 2.17 27.18
CA MET A 545 -2.57 2.01 28.58
C MET A 545 -1.76 0.71 28.81
N PRO A 546 -0.94 0.63 29.88
CA PRO A 546 -0.35 -0.65 30.31
C PRO A 546 -1.40 -1.76 30.52
N TRP A 547 -1.01 -3.01 30.32
CA TRP A 547 -1.89 -4.18 30.48
C TRP A 547 -1.80 -4.75 31.90
N ASP A 548 -2.34 -4.03 32.89
CA ASP A 548 -2.33 -4.49 34.29
C ASP A 548 -3.40 -5.55 34.60
N LYS A 549 -4.54 -5.49 33.88
CA LYS A 549 -5.67 -6.42 33.98
C LYS A 549 -6.27 -6.65 32.60
N ASP A 550 -6.92 -7.79 32.39
CA ASP A 550 -7.54 -8.11 31.11
C ASP A 550 -8.64 -7.11 30.73
N ARG A 551 -8.59 -6.71 29.45
CA ARG A 551 -9.58 -5.88 28.77
C ARG A 551 -9.72 -6.36 27.33
N ILE A 552 -10.52 -5.66 26.53
CA ILE A 552 -10.66 -5.98 25.12
C ILE A 552 -9.35 -5.66 24.39
N MET A 553 -8.68 -6.67 23.83
CA MET A 553 -7.36 -6.53 23.22
C MET A 553 -7.41 -5.95 21.79
N ASN A 554 -8.50 -6.18 21.04
CA ASN A 554 -8.57 -5.77 19.64
C ASN A 554 -8.52 -4.24 19.47
N THR A 555 -9.05 -3.48 20.43
CA THR A 555 -9.00 -2.01 20.42
C THR A 555 -7.56 -1.52 20.45
N ASP A 556 -6.73 -2.15 21.27
CA ASP A 556 -5.32 -1.79 21.44
C ASP A 556 -4.49 -2.23 20.23
N ILE A 557 -4.75 -3.43 19.70
CA ILE A 557 -4.11 -3.92 18.47
C ILE A 557 -4.41 -2.98 17.31
N ASN A 558 -5.67 -2.55 17.15
CA ASN A 558 -6.07 -1.64 16.08
C ASN A 558 -5.40 -0.28 16.24
N ALA A 559 -5.42 0.31 17.45
CA ALA A 559 -4.77 1.60 17.70
C ALA A 559 -3.26 1.57 17.37
N VAL A 560 -2.55 0.50 17.73
CA VAL A 560 -1.11 0.38 17.40
C VAL A 560 -0.88 0.04 15.92
N THR A 561 -1.81 -0.68 15.28
CA THR A 561 -1.78 -0.90 13.83
C THR A 561 -1.90 0.44 13.08
N ASP A 562 -2.77 1.33 13.54
CA ASP A 562 -2.92 2.68 12.96
C ASP A 562 -1.63 3.51 13.11
N LEU A 563 -0.95 3.42 14.26
CA LEU A 563 0.37 4.06 14.44
C LEU A 563 1.39 3.59 13.40
N LEU A 564 1.41 2.30 13.07
CA LEU A 564 2.29 1.72 12.04
C LEU A 564 1.89 2.18 10.64
N GLN A 565 0.60 2.17 10.31
CA GLN A 565 0.09 2.62 9.01
C GLN A 565 0.36 4.11 8.76
N GLN A 566 0.25 4.93 9.81
CA GLN A 566 0.57 6.36 9.80
C GLN A 566 2.09 6.65 9.84
N GLN A 567 2.92 5.60 9.93
CA GLN A 567 4.38 5.68 10.05
C GLN A 567 4.87 6.46 11.28
N LYS A 568 4.04 6.59 12.32
CA LYS A 568 4.39 7.36 13.53
C LYS A 568 5.61 6.77 14.25
N ILE A 569 5.76 5.45 14.24
CA ILE A 569 6.91 4.75 14.85
C ILE A 569 8.21 5.09 14.10
N TRP A 570 8.19 5.09 12.77
CA TRP A 570 9.36 5.51 11.99
C TRP A 570 9.69 6.99 12.20
N ARG A 571 8.67 7.87 12.12
CA ARG A 571 8.86 9.32 12.21
C ARG A 571 9.44 9.78 13.53
N VAL A 572 9.04 9.17 14.66
CA VAL A 572 9.58 9.53 15.98
C VAL A 572 11.03 9.10 16.15
N VAL A 573 11.43 7.98 15.53
CA VAL A 573 12.78 7.42 15.68
C VAL A 573 13.76 8.04 14.69
N LYS A 574 13.30 8.45 13.50
CA LYS A 574 14.17 8.95 12.41
C LYS A 574 15.17 10.02 12.87
N PRO A 575 14.81 11.07 13.64
CA PRO A 575 15.76 12.08 14.07
C PRO A 575 16.93 11.52 14.90
N TYR A 576 16.67 10.50 15.72
CA TYR A 576 17.71 9.82 16.51
C TYR A 576 18.63 8.96 15.63
N ILE A 577 18.08 8.32 14.60
CA ILE A 577 18.88 7.58 13.62
C ILE A 577 19.78 8.53 12.82
N ASP A 578 19.27 9.70 12.43
CA ASP A 578 20.05 10.73 11.76
C ASP A 578 21.18 11.23 12.68
N GLU A 579 20.87 11.58 13.94
CA GLU A 579 21.84 11.96 14.98
C GLU A 579 22.95 10.90 15.15
N TYR A 580 22.57 9.62 15.25
CA TYR A 580 23.53 8.51 15.36
C TYR A 580 24.45 8.42 14.14
N ASN A 581 23.91 8.60 12.93
CA ASN A 581 24.66 8.47 11.69
C ASN A 581 25.62 9.63 11.42
N ASP A 582 25.30 10.83 11.92
CA ASP A 582 26.14 12.02 11.76
C ASP A 582 27.40 11.96 12.63
N GLN A 583 27.40 11.17 13.70
CA GLN A 583 28.57 10.91 14.53
C GLN A 583 29.54 9.93 13.85
N LYS A 584 30.20 10.39 12.79
CA LYS A 584 31.07 9.61 11.88
C LYS A 584 32.24 8.86 12.53
N ASN A 585 32.56 9.10 13.81
CA ASN A 585 33.82 8.64 14.43
C ASN A 585 33.67 7.87 15.77
N PHE A 586 32.47 7.46 16.18
CA PHE A 586 32.28 6.75 17.46
C PHE A 586 31.51 5.43 17.30
N PHE A 587 32.04 4.48 16.53
CA PHE A 587 31.58 3.09 16.66
C PHE A 587 32.26 2.44 17.88
N VAL A 588 31.61 2.55 19.03
CA VAL A 588 32.02 1.83 20.24
C VAL A 588 31.50 0.40 20.15
N ARG A 589 32.38 -0.58 20.37
CA ARG A 589 32.00 -1.99 20.51
C ARG A 589 31.71 -2.24 22.00
N PRO A 590 30.45 -2.12 22.48
CA PRO A 590 30.17 -2.35 23.89
C PRO A 590 30.56 -3.78 24.27
N PRO A 591 31.08 -3.99 25.49
CA PRO A 591 31.32 -5.33 26.02
C PRO A 591 30.05 -6.16 25.93
N SER A 592 30.19 -7.43 25.57
CA SER A 592 29.05 -8.33 25.39
C SER A 592 29.41 -9.74 25.84
N PRO A 593 28.50 -10.45 26.51
CA PRO A 593 28.74 -11.84 26.93
C PRO A 593 28.87 -12.81 25.75
N THR A 594 28.47 -12.39 24.55
CA THR A 594 28.50 -13.17 23.32
C THR A 594 29.77 -12.98 22.47
N ALA A 595 30.72 -12.15 22.93
CA ALA A 595 31.96 -11.87 22.21
C ALA A 595 33.18 -12.21 23.07
N THR A 596 34.10 -13.01 22.50
CA THR A 596 35.35 -13.40 23.15
C THR A 596 36.49 -12.50 22.67
N ILE A 597 37.23 -11.89 23.60
CA ILE A 597 38.39 -11.05 23.31
C ILE A 597 39.63 -11.74 23.90
N LEU A 598 40.69 -11.90 23.10
CA LEU A 598 41.99 -12.37 23.57
C LEU A 598 42.84 -11.18 24.04
N GLY A 599 43.31 -11.19 25.30
CA GLY A 599 44.18 -10.15 25.88
C GLY A 599 43.53 -9.31 27.00
N LYS A 600 44.34 -8.54 27.75
CA LYS A 600 43.82 -7.57 28.75
C LYS A 600 43.15 -6.41 28.00
N VAL A 601 41.88 -6.13 28.30
CA VAL A 601 41.16 -4.90 27.88
C VAL A 601 42.10 -3.70 28.05
N SER A 602 42.29 -2.93 26.99
CA SER A 602 43.32 -1.88 26.96
C SER A 602 43.09 -0.87 28.09
N SER A 603 44.16 -0.29 28.63
CA SER A 603 44.07 0.78 29.64
C SER A 603 43.22 1.96 29.16
N LEU A 604 43.20 2.21 27.85
CA LEU A 604 42.40 3.25 27.20
C LEU A 604 40.88 2.96 27.26
N GLU A 605 40.47 1.71 27.04
CA GLU A 605 39.05 1.31 27.19
C GLU A 605 38.60 1.39 28.66
N LYS A 606 39.49 1.09 29.62
CA LYS A 606 39.20 1.30 31.04
C LYS A 606 39.13 2.78 31.41
N GLN A 607 39.96 3.62 30.82
CA GLN A 607 40.02 5.06 31.10
C GLN A 607 38.80 5.80 30.54
N LEU A 608 38.43 5.53 29.28
CA LEU A 608 37.18 6.02 28.67
C LEU A 608 35.94 5.52 29.45
N HIS A 609 36.02 4.33 30.03
CA HIS A 609 34.97 3.78 30.89
C HIS A 609 34.84 4.51 32.23
N CYS A 610 35.94 4.85 32.89
CA CYS A 610 35.93 5.64 34.13
C CYS A 610 35.40 7.06 33.89
N GLU A 611 35.81 7.72 32.81
CA GLU A 611 35.36 9.07 32.44
C GLU A 611 33.86 9.10 32.08
N HIS A 612 33.34 8.06 31.44
CA HIS A 612 31.91 7.93 31.15
C HIS A 612 31.07 7.67 32.42
N ILE A 613 31.55 6.83 33.35
CA ILE A 613 30.89 6.60 34.65
C ILE A 613 30.88 7.89 35.48
N GLU A 614 31.96 8.67 35.48
CA GLU A 614 31.98 9.97 36.17
C GLU A 614 31.01 10.97 35.54
N ARG A 615 30.90 11.03 34.21
CA ARG A 615 29.87 11.85 33.54
C ARG A 615 28.45 11.46 33.93
N LEU A 616 28.13 10.16 33.95
CA LEU A 616 26.80 9.68 34.35
C LEU A 616 26.49 9.95 35.83
N LYS A 617 27.48 9.82 36.72
CA LYS A 617 27.33 10.20 38.14
C LYS A 617 27.10 11.71 38.33
N ASN A 618 27.72 12.55 37.51
CA ASN A 618 27.53 14.00 37.56
C ASN A 618 26.17 14.43 37.01
N ILE A 619 25.64 13.75 35.98
CA ILE A 619 24.28 13.99 35.46
C ILE A 619 23.21 13.60 36.50
N ASN A 620 23.40 12.48 37.23
CA ASN A 620 22.48 12.09 38.31
C ASN A 620 22.55 12.99 39.54
N LYS A 621 23.68 13.67 39.80
CA LYS A 621 23.77 14.65 40.89
C LYS A 621 23.06 15.97 40.57
N LEU A 622 22.96 16.35 39.29
CA LEU A 622 22.23 17.55 38.88
C LEU A 622 20.71 17.36 38.99
N ASN A 623 20.18 16.17 38.67
CA ASN A 623 18.74 15.90 38.78
C ASN A 623 18.21 15.67 40.21
N VAL A 624 19.08 15.48 41.21
CA VAL A 624 18.67 15.30 42.62
C VAL A 624 18.57 16.64 43.37
N ASN A 625 19.10 17.73 42.80
CA ASN A 625 19.01 19.05 43.40
C ASN A 625 17.77 19.86 42.96
N ASP A 626 17.09 19.47 41.86
CA ASP A 626 15.87 20.14 41.37
C ASP A 626 14.56 19.62 42.01
N GLU A 627 14.61 18.62 42.90
CA GLU A 627 13.44 18.14 43.67
C GLU A 627 13.42 18.65 45.14
N LYS A 628 14.17 19.72 45.44
CA LYS A 628 14.24 20.31 46.80
C LYS A 628 14.09 21.83 46.88
N GLU A 629 13.40 22.45 45.93
CA GLU A 629 12.83 23.80 46.07
C GLU A 629 11.31 23.81 45.87
#